data_AF-A0A2I0CWE8-F1
#
_entry.id   AF-A0A2I0CWE8-F1
#
_cell.length_a   1.000
_cell.length_b   1.000
_cell.length_c   1.000
_cell.angle_alpha   90.00
_cell.angle_beta   90.00
_cell.angle_gamma   90.00
#
_symmetry.space_group_name_H-M   'P 1'
#
loop_
_entity.id
_entity.type
_entity.pdbx_description
1 polymer ?
#
loop_
_entity_poly.entity_id
_entity_poly.type
_entity_poly.pdbx_seq_one_letter_code
_entity_poly.pdbx_strand_id
1 'polypeptide(L)'
;MYASRGQIFSQECLPVMRKISSGNRTVTNVFEIITAMTGLKIMIPPRCHLFCIGIIIAFCLAVPVLAEPTVTVSSYELTPAVLMPGDLGTLTVTLKNTASSATVSENIGPQISGFETVKTTDINVYIEKAGLEGKGIEVVGENYQRIGDLGPGQTIPLTFLIRAPAQPGFYFPEVRVDTRGGRSTRYPVPVNVNPQIAVAKLAVLGMGVKTPDAVKPGDPAGVRLDIVNSGQSAADRVIVRIGNASTSISPKDNGLYHIDSIPASSGEQLDIV
;
A
#
# COMPACT_ATOMS: atom_id res chain seq x y z
N MET A 1 -34.14 -21.02 -11.75
CA MET A 1 -32.99 -21.83 -11.26
C MET A 1 -32.19 -22.30 -12.47
N TYR A 2 -31.16 -21.54 -12.86
CA TYR A 2 -30.17 -21.97 -13.84
C TYR A 2 -28.82 -21.72 -13.18
N ALA A 3 -28.24 -22.78 -12.60
CA ALA A 3 -26.89 -22.70 -12.08
C ALA A 3 -25.93 -22.60 -13.27
N SER A 4 -25.15 -21.53 -13.31
CA SER A 4 -24.18 -21.25 -14.37
C SER A 4 -23.14 -22.37 -14.44
N ARG A 5 -22.95 -22.94 -15.63
CA ARG A 5 -21.94 -23.96 -15.95
C ARG A 5 -20.50 -23.62 -15.51
N GLY A 6 -20.20 -22.35 -15.21
CA GLY A 6 -18.90 -21.90 -14.70
C GLY A 6 -18.62 -22.23 -13.22
N GLN A 7 -19.64 -22.51 -12.39
CA GLN A 7 -19.41 -22.84 -10.98
C GLN A 7 -18.97 -24.30 -10.77
N ILE A 8 -19.33 -25.22 -11.67
CA ILE A 8 -18.97 -26.63 -11.58
C ILE A 8 -17.48 -26.82 -11.91
N PHE A 9 -16.96 -26.07 -12.89
CA PHE A 9 -15.55 -26.15 -13.31
C PHE A 9 -14.58 -25.62 -12.23
N SER A 10 -15.01 -24.63 -11.44
CA SER A 10 -14.17 -24.04 -10.39
C SER A 10 -14.02 -24.93 -9.15
N GLN A 11 -14.98 -25.80 -8.81
CA GLN A 11 -14.87 -26.61 -7.60
C GLN A 11 -14.06 -27.90 -7.78
N GLU A 12 -14.02 -28.47 -8.99
CA GLU A 12 -13.30 -29.72 -9.24
C GLU A 12 -11.83 -29.54 -9.68
N CYS A 13 -11.45 -28.37 -10.23
CA CYS A 13 -10.06 -28.12 -10.64
C CYS A 13 -9.13 -27.64 -9.50
N LEU A 14 -9.67 -27.04 -8.44
CA LEU A 14 -8.91 -26.53 -7.29
C LEU A 14 -8.09 -27.59 -6.53
N PRO A 15 -8.58 -28.83 -6.27
CA PRO A 15 -7.77 -29.85 -5.61
C PRO A 15 -6.64 -30.39 -6.50
N VAL A 16 -6.79 -30.40 -7.83
CA VAL A 16 -5.77 -30.88 -8.78
C VAL A 16 -4.62 -29.90 -8.89
N MET A 17 -4.91 -28.59 -9.01
CA MET A 17 -3.88 -27.53 -9.04
C MET A 17 -3.08 -27.46 -7.72
N ARG A 18 -3.71 -27.65 -6.55
CA ARG A 18 -3.01 -27.73 -5.25
C ARG A 18 -2.05 -28.91 -5.16
N LYS A 19 -2.41 -30.05 -5.76
CA LYS A 19 -1.61 -31.28 -5.73
C LYS A 19 -0.38 -31.22 -6.65
N ILE A 20 -0.47 -30.45 -7.75
CA ILE A 20 0.63 -30.18 -8.67
C ILE A 20 1.63 -29.17 -8.04
N SER A 21 1.13 -28.14 -7.35
CA SER A 21 1.95 -27.14 -6.66
C SER A 21 2.74 -27.69 -5.46
N SER A 22 2.31 -28.81 -4.86
CA SER A 22 2.93 -29.34 -3.62
C SER A 22 4.02 -30.40 -3.88
N GLY A 23 4.47 -30.59 -5.13
CA GLY A 23 5.62 -31.46 -5.45
C GLY A 23 5.44 -32.94 -5.07
N ASN A 24 4.22 -33.42 -4.86
CA ASN A 24 3.97 -34.80 -4.46
C ASN A 24 3.95 -35.71 -5.71
N ARG A 25 4.93 -36.62 -5.83
CA ARG A 25 5.15 -37.49 -7.01
C ARG A 25 4.15 -38.65 -7.11
N THR A 26 2.86 -38.38 -6.99
CA THR A 26 1.78 -39.39 -7.12
C THR A 26 0.74 -39.03 -8.17
N VAL A 27 1.01 -38.04 -9.04
CA VAL A 27 0.17 -37.77 -10.23
C VAL A 27 0.74 -38.53 -11.43
N THR A 28 0.68 -39.86 -11.39
CA THR A 28 1.24 -40.71 -12.45
C THR A 28 0.22 -41.10 -13.52
N ASN A 29 -1.07 -40.76 -13.37
CA ASN A 29 -2.08 -41.12 -14.37
C ASN A 29 -2.70 -39.91 -15.04
N VAL A 30 -2.26 -39.65 -16.28
CA VAL A 30 -2.82 -38.69 -17.24
C VAL A 30 -4.36 -38.89 -17.41
N PHE A 31 -4.86 -40.11 -17.18
CA PHE A 31 -6.29 -40.43 -17.18
C PHE A 31 -7.13 -39.73 -16.11
N GLU A 32 -6.59 -39.47 -14.92
CA GLU A 32 -7.32 -38.76 -13.85
C GLU A 32 -7.48 -37.27 -14.20
N ILE A 33 -6.48 -36.66 -14.82
CA ILE A 33 -6.53 -35.25 -15.26
C ILE A 33 -7.57 -35.08 -16.38
N ILE A 34 -7.64 -36.03 -17.32
CA ILE A 34 -8.62 -36.00 -18.43
C ILE A 34 -10.06 -36.18 -17.91
N THR A 35 -10.27 -37.09 -16.95
CA THR A 35 -11.59 -37.31 -16.34
C THR A 35 -12.05 -36.07 -15.56
N ALA A 36 -11.13 -35.39 -14.87
CA ALA A 36 -11.42 -34.16 -14.12
C ALA A 36 -11.70 -32.94 -15.03
N MET A 37 -11.16 -32.90 -16.24
CA MET A 37 -11.33 -31.77 -17.17
C MET A 37 -12.56 -31.92 -18.07
N THR A 38 -12.97 -33.15 -18.40
CA THR A 38 -14.02 -33.40 -19.42
C THR A 38 -15.25 -34.15 -18.88
N GLY A 39 -15.18 -34.74 -17.68
CA GLY A 39 -16.25 -35.54 -17.09
C GLY A 39 -16.53 -36.87 -17.79
N LEU A 40 -15.76 -37.24 -18.83
CA LEU A 40 -15.99 -38.42 -19.65
C LEU A 40 -14.96 -39.52 -19.34
N LYS A 41 -15.43 -40.69 -18.89
CA LYS A 41 -14.59 -41.83 -18.53
C LYS A 41 -14.22 -42.63 -19.78
N ILE A 42 -13.08 -42.32 -20.39
CA ILE A 42 -12.62 -42.97 -21.63
C ILE A 42 -11.89 -44.27 -21.24
N MET A 43 -12.28 -45.41 -21.81
CA MET A 43 -11.61 -46.71 -21.60
C MET A 43 -10.86 -47.08 -22.88
N ILE A 44 -9.51 -46.99 -22.86
CA ILE A 44 -8.66 -47.23 -24.04
C ILE A 44 -7.99 -48.61 -23.94
N PRO A 45 -8.12 -49.49 -24.94
CA PRO A 45 -7.47 -50.81 -24.94
C PRO A 45 -5.95 -50.72 -25.18
N PRO A 46 -5.14 -51.65 -24.62
CA PRO A 46 -3.69 -51.48 -24.42
C PRO A 46 -2.84 -51.46 -25.69
N ARG A 47 -3.40 -51.76 -26.87
CA ARG A 47 -2.67 -51.80 -28.16
C ARG A 47 -2.68 -50.47 -28.93
N CYS A 48 -3.35 -49.43 -28.43
CA CYS A 48 -3.55 -48.16 -29.15
C CYS A 48 -2.87 -46.95 -28.46
N HIS A 49 -1.95 -47.20 -27.53
CA HIS A 49 -1.47 -46.21 -26.57
C HIS A 49 -0.61 -45.08 -27.19
N LEU A 50 0.22 -45.38 -28.19
CA LEU A 50 1.09 -44.39 -28.84
C LEU A 50 0.30 -43.40 -29.71
N PHE A 51 -0.74 -43.89 -30.40
CA PHE A 51 -1.58 -43.08 -31.29
C PHE A 51 -2.52 -42.16 -30.48
N CYS A 52 -3.06 -42.67 -29.37
CA CYS A 52 -3.91 -41.88 -28.47
C CYS A 52 -3.11 -40.76 -27.78
N ILE A 53 -1.86 -41.00 -27.36
CA ILE A 53 -1.00 -39.96 -26.76
C ILE A 53 -0.69 -38.85 -27.79
N GLY A 54 -0.42 -39.20 -29.04
CA GLY A 54 -0.20 -38.22 -30.11
C GLY A 54 -1.41 -37.31 -30.36
N ILE A 55 -2.62 -37.89 -30.37
CA ILE A 55 -3.87 -37.13 -30.53
C ILE A 55 -4.14 -36.22 -29.32
N ILE A 56 -3.82 -36.68 -28.10
CA ILE A 56 -4.01 -35.88 -26.88
C ILE A 56 -3.06 -34.68 -26.81
N ILE A 57 -1.79 -34.86 -27.23
CA ILE A 57 -0.83 -33.74 -27.31
C ILE A 57 -1.27 -32.73 -28.38
N ALA A 58 -1.76 -33.20 -29.53
CA ALA A 58 -2.32 -32.33 -30.56
C ALA A 58 -3.57 -31.57 -30.07
N PHE A 59 -4.41 -32.20 -29.25
CA PHE A 59 -5.62 -31.56 -28.69
C PHE A 59 -5.29 -30.55 -27.57
N CYS A 60 -4.26 -30.78 -26.76
CA CYS A 60 -3.77 -29.83 -25.75
C CYS A 60 -3.11 -28.58 -26.36
N LEU A 61 -2.50 -28.69 -27.54
CA LEU A 61 -1.93 -27.55 -28.27
C LEU A 61 -2.99 -26.72 -29.03
N ALA A 62 -4.20 -27.25 -29.17
CA ALA A 62 -5.28 -26.62 -29.93
C ALA A 62 -6.35 -25.95 -29.04
N VAL A 63 -6.15 -25.85 -27.72
CA VAL A 63 -7.10 -25.16 -26.84
C VAL A 63 -6.88 -23.65 -26.98
N PRO A 64 -7.80 -22.88 -27.59
CA PRO A 64 -7.66 -21.43 -27.62
C PRO A 64 -7.79 -20.91 -26.19
N VAL A 65 -6.76 -20.21 -25.71
CA VAL A 65 -6.84 -19.44 -24.46
C VAL A 65 -7.77 -18.26 -24.72
N LEU A 66 -9.02 -18.37 -24.24
CA LEU A 66 -9.95 -17.23 -24.20
C LEU A 66 -9.42 -16.25 -23.14
N ALA A 67 -8.83 -15.15 -23.59
CA ALA A 67 -8.39 -14.08 -22.70
C ALA A 67 -9.60 -13.21 -22.30
N GLU A 68 -9.93 -13.20 -21.01
CA GLU A 68 -11.01 -12.36 -20.47
C GLU A 68 -10.55 -10.89 -20.32
N PRO A 69 -11.40 -9.91 -20.66
CA PRO A 69 -11.09 -8.49 -20.49
C PRO A 69 -10.83 -8.17 -19.01
N THR A 70 -9.61 -7.73 -18.67
CA THR A 70 -9.17 -7.47 -17.28
C THR A 70 -8.59 -6.07 -17.14
N VAL A 71 -9.03 -5.33 -16.11
CA VAL A 71 -8.53 -4.00 -15.76
C VAL A 71 -7.97 -3.99 -14.34
N THR A 72 -6.81 -3.37 -14.18
CA THR A 72 -6.13 -3.20 -12.88
C THR A 72 -5.74 -1.75 -12.64
N VAL A 73 -5.54 -1.40 -11.37
CA VAL A 73 -4.95 -0.11 -10.98
C VAL A 73 -3.43 -0.23 -11.11
N SER A 74 -2.82 0.62 -11.93
CA SER A 74 -1.37 0.62 -12.17
C SER A 74 -0.61 1.53 -11.21
N SER A 75 -1.18 2.68 -10.87
CA SER A 75 -0.58 3.66 -9.96
C SER A 75 -1.65 4.51 -9.29
N TYR A 76 -1.28 5.11 -8.17
CA TYR A 76 -2.08 6.12 -7.49
C TYR A 76 -1.16 7.27 -7.06
N GLU A 77 -1.70 8.48 -7.06
CA GLU A 77 -1.01 9.68 -6.65
C GLU A 77 -1.96 10.53 -5.80
N LEU A 78 -1.49 10.97 -4.64
CA LEU A 78 -2.25 11.82 -3.73
C LEU A 78 -1.64 13.21 -3.70
N THR A 79 -2.46 14.23 -3.93
CA THR A 79 -2.04 15.63 -3.91
C THR A 79 -2.91 16.40 -2.91
N PRO A 80 -2.35 16.93 -1.80
CA PRO A 80 -0.96 16.78 -1.33
C PRO A 80 -0.63 15.35 -0.83
N ALA A 81 0.65 14.97 -0.82
CA ALA A 81 1.10 13.62 -0.46
C ALA A 81 0.75 13.19 0.98
N VAL A 82 0.60 14.16 1.89
CA VAL A 82 0.11 13.97 3.26
C VAL A 82 -1.02 14.96 3.48
N LEU A 83 -2.19 14.45 3.85
CA LEU A 83 -3.36 15.27 4.17
C LEU A 83 -3.36 15.64 5.64
N MET A 84 -3.69 16.87 5.96
CA MET A 84 -3.97 17.23 7.35
C MET A 84 -5.40 16.82 7.72
N PRO A 85 -5.69 16.56 9.01
CA PRO A 85 -7.05 16.23 9.42
C PRO A 85 -8.06 17.32 9.02
N GLY A 86 -9.12 16.93 8.31
CA GLY A 86 -10.15 17.85 7.79
C GLY A 86 -9.85 18.52 6.44
N ASP A 87 -8.64 18.37 5.90
CA ASP A 87 -8.27 19.00 4.63
C ASP A 87 -8.85 18.30 3.40
N LEU A 88 -8.91 19.04 2.30
CA LEU A 88 -9.25 18.53 0.98
C LEU A 88 -7.99 18.12 0.21
N GLY A 89 -8.09 17.02 -0.53
CA GLY A 89 -7.05 16.56 -1.45
C GLY A 89 -7.63 15.87 -2.66
N THR A 90 -6.79 15.67 -3.66
CA THR A 90 -7.14 14.94 -4.88
C THR A 90 -6.38 13.63 -4.92
N LEU A 91 -7.11 12.53 -5.10
CA LEU A 91 -6.56 11.20 -5.33
C LEU A 91 -6.70 10.87 -6.81
N THR A 92 -5.57 10.77 -7.52
CA THR A 92 -5.53 10.35 -8.93
C THR A 92 -5.14 8.88 -9.01
N VAL A 93 -5.95 8.08 -9.70
CA VAL A 93 -5.76 6.64 -9.87
C VAL A 93 -5.66 6.32 -11.35
N THR A 94 -4.61 5.61 -11.75
CA THR A 94 -4.39 5.22 -13.14
C THR A 94 -4.88 3.79 -13.36
N LEU A 95 -5.91 3.64 -14.17
CA LEU A 95 -6.41 2.33 -14.60
C LEU A 95 -5.64 1.86 -15.85
N LYS A 96 -5.34 0.56 -15.93
CA LYS A 96 -4.66 -0.06 -17.05
C LYS A 96 -5.42 -1.31 -17.52
N ASN A 97 -5.58 -1.44 -18.84
CA ASN A 97 -6.05 -2.69 -19.44
C ASN A 97 -4.88 -3.69 -19.48
N THR A 98 -5.05 -4.82 -18.80
CA THR A 98 -4.06 -5.92 -18.78
C THR A 98 -4.42 -7.08 -19.72
N ALA A 99 -5.53 -6.97 -20.46
CA ALA A 99 -5.85 -7.95 -21.50
C ALA A 99 -4.77 -7.92 -22.58
N SER A 100 -4.19 -9.09 -22.85
CA SER A 100 -3.36 -9.32 -24.03
C SER A 100 -4.26 -9.54 -25.26
N SER A 101 -3.81 -9.15 -26.44
CA SER A 101 -4.48 -9.48 -27.71
C SER A 101 -4.74 -11.00 -27.80
N ALA A 102 -5.96 -11.39 -28.17
CA ALA A 102 -6.28 -12.79 -28.45
C ALA A 102 -5.91 -13.10 -29.89
N THR A 103 -5.05 -14.10 -30.07
CA THR A 103 -4.70 -14.64 -31.38
C THR A 103 -5.68 -15.75 -31.71
N VAL A 104 -6.62 -15.51 -32.62
CA VAL A 104 -7.51 -16.55 -33.13
C VAL A 104 -6.93 -17.05 -34.45
N SER A 105 -6.38 -18.26 -34.45
CA SER A 105 -6.05 -18.97 -35.70
C SER A 105 -7.34 -19.59 -36.25
N GLU A 106 -7.84 -19.05 -37.37
CA GLU A 106 -9.03 -19.57 -38.04
C GLU A 106 -8.56 -20.45 -39.21
N ASN A 107 -8.66 -21.77 -39.06
CA ASN A 107 -8.42 -22.71 -40.16
C ASN A 107 -9.61 -22.69 -41.11
N ILE A 108 -9.57 -21.85 -42.15
CA ILE A 108 -10.59 -21.87 -43.20
C ILE A 108 -10.16 -22.88 -44.29
N GLY A 109 -10.69 -24.10 -44.20
CA GLY A 109 -10.79 -25.03 -45.34
C GLY A 109 -9.96 -26.32 -45.31
N PRO A 110 -10.34 -27.34 -46.11
CA PRO A 110 -9.69 -28.63 -46.13
C PRO A 110 -8.30 -28.58 -46.78
N GLN A 111 -7.29 -28.91 -45.96
CA GLN A 111 -5.90 -29.29 -46.26
C GLN A 111 -5.50 -29.42 -47.74
N ILE A 112 -5.07 -28.31 -48.38
CA ILE A 112 -4.01 -28.29 -49.40
C ILE A 112 -3.29 -26.92 -49.33
N SER A 113 -2.06 -26.91 -48.80
CA SER A 113 -1.08 -25.81 -48.93
C SER A 113 -1.38 -24.46 -48.23
N GLY A 114 -1.09 -24.39 -46.93
CA GLY A 114 -0.06 -23.45 -46.46
C GLY A 114 -0.35 -21.95 -46.31
N PHE A 115 -1.56 -21.52 -46.01
CA PHE A 115 -1.79 -20.15 -45.49
C PHE A 115 -2.62 -20.18 -44.20
N GLU A 116 -1.93 -20.13 -43.06
CA GLU A 116 -2.53 -19.90 -41.74
C GLU A 116 -2.70 -18.38 -41.57
N THR A 117 -3.92 -17.87 -41.72
CA THR A 117 -4.18 -16.45 -41.46
C THR A 117 -4.44 -16.27 -39.97
N VAL A 118 -3.44 -15.76 -39.27
CA VAL A 118 -3.53 -15.41 -37.86
C VAL A 118 -4.33 -14.11 -37.73
N LYS A 119 -5.58 -14.19 -37.25
CA LYS A 119 -6.37 -12.99 -36.94
C LYS A 119 -6.14 -12.61 -35.49
N THR A 120 -5.31 -11.61 -35.26
CA THR A 120 -5.15 -10.98 -33.95
C THR A 120 -6.35 -10.08 -33.72
N THR A 121 -7.15 -10.37 -32.70
CA THR A 121 -8.23 -9.47 -32.25
C THR A 121 -7.80 -8.78 -30.97
N ASP A 122 -7.81 -7.45 -31.00
CA ASP A 122 -7.58 -6.63 -29.83
C ASP A 122 -8.72 -6.80 -28.82
N ILE A 123 -8.37 -7.09 -27.57
CA ILE A 123 -9.34 -7.24 -26.49
C ILE A 123 -9.50 -5.89 -25.80
N ASN A 124 -10.52 -5.17 -26.22
CA ASN A 124 -10.94 -3.94 -25.56
C ASN A 124 -11.74 -4.26 -24.29
N VAL A 125 -11.58 -3.43 -23.26
CA VAL A 125 -12.41 -3.51 -22.05
C VAL A 125 -13.27 -2.27 -21.95
N TYR A 126 -14.58 -2.46 -21.91
CA TYR A 126 -15.52 -1.38 -21.67
C TYR A 126 -15.70 -1.14 -20.17
N ILE A 127 -15.32 0.04 -19.70
CA ILE A 127 -15.45 0.43 -18.28
C ILE A 127 -16.80 1.13 -18.09
N GLU A 128 -17.71 0.47 -17.37
CA GLU A 128 -19.04 0.99 -17.09
C GLU A 128 -19.03 2.04 -15.99
N LYS A 129 -18.28 1.75 -14.91
CA LYS A 129 -18.23 2.60 -13.72
C LYS A 129 -16.89 2.47 -13.03
N ALA A 130 -16.37 3.60 -12.55
CA ALA A 130 -15.28 3.61 -11.59
C ALA A 130 -15.63 4.57 -10.45
N GLY A 131 -15.47 4.08 -9.23
CA GLY A 131 -15.81 4.82 -8.02
C GLY A 131 -14.81 4.60 -6.91
N LEU A 132 -14.82 5.52 -5.95
CA LEU A 132 -14.00 5.46 -4.75
C LEU A 132 -14.91 5.23 -3.55
N GLU A 133 -14.67 4.16 -2.80
CA GLU A 133 -15.34 3.86 -1.54
C GLU A 133 -14.45 4.35 -0.40
N GLY A 134 -14.89 5.37 0.32
CA GLY A 134 -14.03 6.14 1.23
C GLY A 134 -13.45 5.38 2.44
N LYS A 135 -14.12 4.31 2.94
CA LYS A 135 -13.68 3.52 4.12
C LYS A 135 -13.09 4.37 5.28
N GLY A 136 -13.76 5.46 5.64
CA GLY A 136 -13.33 6.41 6.68
C GLY A 136 -12.84 7.77 6.15
N ILE A 137 -12.58 7.88 4.85
CA ILE A 137 -12.40 9.14 4.13
C ILE A 137 -13.73 9.56 3.50
N GLU A 138 -14.01 10.86 3.48
CA GLU A 138 -15.19 11.39 2.79
C GLU A 138 -14.83 11.65 1.32
N VAL A 139 -15.65 11.12 0.40
CA VAL A 139 -15.50 11.34 -1.04
C VAL A 139 -16.48 12.43 -1.45
N VAL A 140 -15.94 13.58 -1.86
CA VAL A 140 -16.73 14.77 -2.19
C VAL A 140 -17.19 14.73 -3.65
N GLY A 141 -16.47 14.02 -4.51
CA GLY A 141 -16.81 13.86 -5.92
C GLY A 141 -17.76 12.70 -6.22
N GLU A 142 -18.40 12.76 -7.39
CA GLU A 142 -19.21 11.64 -7.89
C GLU A 142 -18.37 10.54 -8.54
N ASN A 143 -18.99 9.37 -8.71
CA ASN A 143 -18.37 8.24 -9.41
C ASN A 143 -18.43 8.44 -10.92
N TYR A 144 -17.35 8.11 -11.62
CA TYR A 144 -17.31 8.11 -13.08
C TYR A 144 -18.27 7.05 -13.65
N GLN A 145 -19.09 7.45 -14.62
CA GLN A 145 -20.02 6.59 -15.36
C GLN A 145 -19.65 6.60 -16.84
N ARG A 146 -19.80 5.45 -17.52
CA ARG A 146 -19.57 5.28 -18.97
C ARG A 146 -18.26 5.90 -19.44
N ILE A 147 -17.15 5.46 -18.83
CA ILE A 147 -15.80 5.93 -19.18
C ILE A 147 -15.45 5.55 -20.63
N GLY A 148 -15.92 4.39 -21.09
CA GLY A 148 -15.77 3.92 -22.47
C GLY A 148 -14.84 2.73 -22.62
N ASP A 149 -14.42 2.49 -23.87
CA ASP A 149 -13.51 1.40 -24.22
C ASP A 149 -12.05 1.76 -23.93
N LEU A 150 -11.35 0.84 -23.28
CA LEU A 150 -9.91 0.90 -23.05
C LEU A 150 -9.24 -0.20 -23.87
N GLY A 151 -8.42 0.18 -24.85
CA GLY A 151 -7.69 -0.76 -25.70
C GLY A 151 -6.59 -1.51 -24.96
N PRO A 152 -6.04 -2.60 -25.54
CA PRO A 152 -4.96 -3.39 -24.92
C PRO A 152 -3.76 -2.51 -24.53
N GLY A 153 -3.32 -2.60 -23.27
CA GLY A 153 -2.17 -1.84 -22.75
C GLY A 153 -2.41 -0.35 -22.53
N GLN A 154 -3.58 0.21 -22.90
CA GLN A 154 -3.90 1.60 -22.65
C GLN A 154 -4.13 1.88 -21.16
N THR A 155 -3.96 3.16 -20.79
CA THR A 155 -4.18 3.65 -19.43
C THR A 155 -5.05 4.89 -19.40
N ILE A 156 -5.81 5.07 -18.33
CA ILE A 156 -6.64 6.25 -18.09
C ILE A 156 -6.51 6.73 -16.64
N PRO A 157 -6.14 8.01 -16.40
CA PRO A 157 -6.13 8.59 -15.06
C PRO A 157 -7.53 9.05 -14.66
N LEU A 158 -7.93 8.75 -13.42
CA LEU A 158 -9.18 9.18 -12.81
C LEU A 158 -8.88 9.95 -11.52
N THR A 159 -9.38 11.17 -11.39
CA THR A 159 -9.13 12.01 -10.21
C THR A 159 -10.38 12.11 -9.35
N PHE A 160 -10.23 11.83 -8.06
CA PHE A 160 -11.30 11.90 -7.07
C PHE A 160 -10.98 12.99 -6.06
N LEU A 161 -11.96 13.84 -5.77
CA LEU A 161 -11.86 14.82 -4.69
C LEU A 161 -12.26 14.15 -3.37
N ILE A 162 -11.36 14.19 -2.39
CA ILE A 162 -11.55 13.57 -1.08
C ILE A 162 -11.31 14.57 0.04
N ARG A 163 -12.00 14.36 1.17
CA ARG A 163 -11.80 15.10 2.42
C ARG A 163 -11.29 14.16 3.49
N ALA A 164 -10.17 14.54 4.11
CA ALA A 164 -9.58 13.80 5.21
C ALA A 164 -10.46 13.86 6.47
N PRO A 165 -10.57 12.75 7.22
CA PRO A 165 -11.23 12.75 8.53
C PRO A 165 -10.47 13.58 9.57
N ALA A 166 -11.15 13.91 10.68
CA ALA A 166 -10.56 14.69 11.77
C ALA A 166 -9.53 13.91 12.61
N GLN A 167 -9.50 12.57 12.50
CA GLN A 167 -8.55 11.74 13.25
C GLN A 167 -7.32 11.43 12.38
N PRO A 168 -6.09 11.67 12.90
CA PRO A 168 -4.88 11.27 12.20
C PRO A 168 -4.76 9.75 12.12
N GLY A 169 -4.18 9.25 11.03
CA GLY A 169 -3.99 7.82 10.80
C GLY A 169 -3.86 7.45 9.33
N PHE A 170 -3.69 6.15 9.10
CA PHE A 170 -3.72 5.56 7.76
C PHE A 170 -5.13 5.07 7.44
N TYR A 171 -5.63 5.48 6.29
CA TYR A 171 -6.94 5.09 5.78
C TYR A 171 -6.76 4.33 4.46
N PHE A 172 -7.66 3.38 4.18
CA PHE A 172 -7.58 2.53 3.01
C PHE A 172 -8.88 2.57 2.21
N PRO A 173 -9.20 3.71 1.55
CA PRO A 173 -10.30 3.75 0.60
C PRO A 173 -10.12 2.69 -0.51
N GLU A 174 -11.23 2.14 -1.00
CA GLU A 174 -11.23 1.12 -2.05
C GLU A 174 -11.67 1.73 -3.38
N VAL A 175 -10.83 1.62 -4.40
CA VAL A 175 -11.22 1.91 -5.78
C VAL A 175 -11.96 0.70 -6.32
N ARG A 176 -13.20 0.92 -6.78
CA ARG A 176 -14.02 -0.10 -7.43
C ARG A 176 -14.19 0.23 -8.90
N VAL A 177 -13.84 -0.73 -9.75
CA VAL A 177 -14.00 -0.65 -11.20
C VAL A 177 -14.92 -1.76 -11.66
N ASP A 178 -16.03 -1.39 -12.29
CA ASP A 178 -17.00 -2.30 -12.88
C ASP A 178 -16.84 -2.24 -14.42
N THR A 179 -16.65 -3.41 -15.03
CA THR A 179 -16.39 -3.58 -16.46
C THR A 179 -17.52 -4.39 -17.10
N ARG A 180 -17.83 -4.11 -18.37
CA ARG A 180 -18.85 -4.86 -19.11
C ARG A 180 -18.26 -6.13 -19.69
N GLY A 181 -18.76 -7.28 -19.25
CA GLY A 181 -18.28 -8.60 -19.71
C GLY A 181 -16.92 -9.01 -19.13
N GLY A 182 -16.37 -8.23 -18.20
CA GLY A 182 -15.15 -8.55 -17.44
C GLY A 182 -15.44 -8.71 -15.95
N ARG A 183 -14.38 -8.93 -15.16
CA ARG A 183 -14.48 -9.04 -13.70
C ARG A 183 -14.40 -7.65 -13.06
N SER A 184 -15.32 -7.35 -12.14
CA SER A 184 -15.21 -6.18 -11.27
C SER A 184 -14.00 -6.32 -10.35
N THR A 185 -13.17 -5.27 -10.28
CA THR A 185 -11.95 -5.25 -9.48
C THR A 185 -12.07 -4.21 -8.36
N ARG A 186 -11.54 -4.56 -7.19
CA ARG A 186 -11.39 -3.67 -6.03
C ARG A 186 -9.92 -3.52 -5.69
N TYR A 187 -9.49 -2.30 -5.41
CA TYR A 187 -8.10 -2.00 -5.07
C TYR A 187 -8.02 -1.02 -3.88
N PRO A 188 -7.45 -1.42 -2.74
CA PRO A 188 -7.26 -0.53 -1.60
C PRO A 188 -6.11 0.45 -1.88
N VAL A 189 -6.34 1.74 -1.63
CA VAL A 189 -5.34 2.80 -1.79
C VAL A 189 -4.98 3.36 -0.41
N PRO A 190 -3.72 3.26 0.05
CA PRO A 190 -3.32 3.81 1.32
C PRO A 190 -3.27 5.35 1.26
N VAL A 191 -3.94 6.00 2.21
CA VAL A 191 -3.96 7.45 2.37
C VAL A 191 -3.44 7.82 3.76
N ASN A 192 -2.45 8.70 3.81
CA ASN A 192 -1.83 9.17 5.04
C ASN A 192 -2.44 10.50 5.48
N VAL A 193 -3.12 10.49 6.62
CA VAL A 193 -3.68 11.69 7.25
C VAL A 193 -2.86 12.00 8.49
N ASN A 194 -1.99 12.99 8.41
CA ASN A 194 -1.18 13.43 9.53
C ASN A 194 -0.97 14.95 9.46
N PRO A 195 -1.01 15.64 10.60
CA PRO A 195 -0.62 17.05 10.63
C PRO A 195 0.85 17.17 10.16
N GLN A 196 1.14 18.09 9.24
CA GLN A 196 2.51 18.36 8.79
C GLN A 196 3.40 18.98 9.89
N ILE A 197 2.85 19.17 11.09
CA ILE A 197 3.51 19.75 12.25
C ILE A 197 3.55 18.70 13.36
N ALA A 198 4.49 17.78 13.24
CA ALA A 198 5.31 17.45 14.40
C ALA A 198 6.57 18.30 14.31
N VAL A 199 6.44 19.65 14.33
CA VAL A 199 7.56 20.45 14.83
C VAL A 199 7.69 19.97 16.25
N ALA A 200 8.67 19.09 16.49
CA ALA A 200 9.07 18.72 17.82
C ALA A 200 9.29 20.05 18.54
N LYS A 201 8.36 20.43 19.42
CA LYS A 201 8.53 21.60 20.24
C LYS A 201 9.76 21.28 21.07
N LEU A 202 10.87 21.96 20.79
CA LEU A 202 12.11 21.72 21.53
C LEU A 202 12.13 22.63 22.74
N ALA A 203 12.61 22.10 23.85
CA ALA A 203 13.10 22.93 24.94
C ALA A 203 14.45 23.51 24.53
N VAL A 204 14.68 24.79 24.84
CA VAL A 204 15.95 25.47 24.54
C VAL A 204 16.38 26.20 25.81
N LEU A 205 17.29 25.57 26.56
CA LEU A 205 17.78 26.09 27.83
C LEU A 205 18.97 27.03 27.61
N GLY A 206 18.85 28.25 28.12
CA GLY A 206 19.94 29.19 28.32
C GLY A 206 20.22 29.37 29.82
N MET A 207 21.46 29.69 30.17
CA MET A 207 21.86 29.92 31.55
C MET A 207 22.64 31.24 31.65
N GLY A 208 22.22 32.10 32.57
CA GLY A 208 22.93 33.30 32.99
C GLY A 208 23.52 33.09 34.38
N VAL A 209 24.72 33.64 34.61
CA VAL A 209 25.40 33.60 35.91
C VAL A 209 25.57 35.01 36.43
N LYS A 210 25.19 35.25 37.68
CA LYS A 210 25.41 36.50 38.40
C LYS A 210 26.28 36.23 39.61
N THR A 211 27.48 36.80 39.59
CA THR A 211 28.46 36.75 40.69
C THR A 211 28.53 38.10 41.39
N PRO A 212 28.91 38.13 42.68
CA PRO A 212 29.15 39.37 43.40
C PRO A 212 30.44 40.04 42.91
N ASP A 213 30.49 41.38 42.96
CA ASP A 213 31.64 42.16 42.46
C ASP A 213 32.91 41.96 43.28
N ALA A 214 32.77 41.75 44.59
CA ALA A 214 33.87 41.50 45.50
C ALA A 214 33.44 40.62 46.68
N VAL A 215 34.32 39.74 47.12
CA VAL A 215 34.12 38.85 48.27
C VAL A 215 35.37 38.91 49.14
N LYS A 216 35.19 39.00 50.46
CA LYS A 216 36.31 38.93 51.40
C LYS A 216 36.81 37.49 51.51
N PRO A 217 38.14 37.25 51.52
CA PRO A 217 38.68 35.92 51.75
C PRO A 217 38.17 35.32 53.06
N GLY A 218 37.59 34.12 52.99
CA GLY A 218 37.01 33.41 54.14
C GLY A 218 35.51 33.59 54.31
N ASP A 219 34.91 34.64 53.72
CA ASP A 219 33.46 34.82 53.73
C ASP A 219 32.80 34.04 52.58
N PRO A 220 31.59 33.47 52.79
CA PRO A 220 30.85 32.81 51.72
C PRO A 220 30.39 33.81 50.65
N ALA A 221 30.34 33.36 49.40
CA ALA A 221 29.92 34.14 48.25
C ALA A 221 28.65 33.56 47.63
N GLY A 222 27.55 34.32 47.63
CA GLY A 222 26.34 33.91 46.93
C GLY A 222 26.49 34.09 45.42
N VAL A 223 26.30 33.03 44.64
CA VAL A 223 26.23 33.06 43.18
C VAL A 223 24.82 32.69 42.75
N ARG A 224 24.27 33.43 41.79
CA ARG A 224 22.93 33.18 41.27
C ARG A 224 22.98 32.71 39.83
N LEU A 225 22.26 31.63 39.53
CA LEU A 225 22.02 31.11 38.19
C LEU A 225 20.59 31.44 37.78
N ASP A 226 20.44 32.09 36.63
CA ASP A 226 19.15 32.31 35.97
C ASP A 226 19.06 31.33 34.79
N ILE A 227 18.19 30.32 34.88
CA ILE A 227 18.00 29.29 33.84
C ILE A 227 16.72 29.62 33.09
N VAL A 228 16.79 29.80 31.77
CA VAL A 228 15.65 30.24 30.95
C VAL A 228 15.40 29.23 29.85
N ASN A 229 14.16 28.76 29.74
CA ASN A 229 13.71 27.96 28.62
C ASN A 229 13.09 28.87 27.54
N SER A 230 13.88 29.21 26.53
CA SER A 230 13.43 29.95 25.34
C SER A 230 12.76 29.07 24.28
N GLY A 231 12.62 27.77 24.56
CA GLY A 231 12.00 26.80 23.67
C GLY A 231 10.47 26.84 23.67
N GLN A 232 9.88 26.05 22.78
CA GLN A 232 8.43 25.90 22.61
C GLN A 232 7.85 24.69 23.37
N SER A 233 8.69 23.89 24.02
CA SER A 233 8.28 22.80 24.93
C SER A 233 8.86 23.01 26.31
N ALA A 234 8.22 22.42 27.32
CA ALA A 234 8.76 22.32 28.67
C ALA A 234 10.06 21.50 28.67
N ALA A 235 10.99 21.89 29.53
CA ALA A 235 12.19 21.12 29.85
C ALA A 235 11.94 20.34 31.13
N ASP A 236 11.72 19.04 31.04
CA ASP A 236 11.43 18.19 32.21
C ASP A 236 12.71 17.57 32.77
N ARG A 237 12.74 17.35 34.08
CA ARG A 237 13.84 16.71 34.83
C ARG A 237 15.19 17.36 34.56
N VAL A 238 15.26 18.67 34.70
CA VAL A 238 16.49 19.44 34.51
C VAL A 238 17.41 19.19 35.71
N ILE A 239 18.63 18.73 35.43
CA ILE A 239 19.66 18.49 36.44
C ILE A 239 20.78 19.51 36.22
N VAL A 240 21.03 20.32 37.25
CA VAL A 240 22.11 21.30 37.25
C VAL A 240 23.20 20.79 38.16
N ARG A 241 24.41 20.64 37.61
CA ARG A 241 25.59 20.21 38.37
C ARG A 241 26.64 21.30 38.38
N ILE A 242 27.00 21.75 39.56
CA ILE A 242 28.02 22.76 39.82
C ILE A 242 29.35 22.05 39.99
N GLY A 243 30.24 22.23 39.01
CA GLY A 243 31.62 21.80 39.10
C GLY A 243 32.47 22.85 39.81
N ASN A 244 33.56 22.40 40.45
CA ASN A 244 34.61 23.29 40.90
C ASN A 244 35.80 23.22 39.93
N ALA A 245 36.16 24.35 39.32
CA ALA A 245 37.32 24.48 38.46
C ALA A 245 38.47 25.28 39.12
N SER A 246 38.26 25.81 40.32
CA SER A 246 39.21 26.66 41.05
C SER A 246 39.84 25.91 42.22
N THR A 247 41.07 26.29 42.57
CA THR A 247 41.76 25.82 43.78
C THR A 247 41.54 26.75 44.98
N SER A 248 40.96 27.94 44.77
CA SER A 248 40.79 28.97 45.80
C SER A 248 39.35 29.12 46.28
N ILE A 249 38.39 28.56 45.56
CA ILE A 249 36.95 28.65 45.87
C ILE A 249 36.38 27.24 45.75
N SER A 250 35.47 26.86 46.64
CA SER A 250 34.75 25.60 46.59
C SER A 250 33.27 25.83 46.87
N PRO A 251 32.34 25.18 46.15
CA PRO A 251 30.93 25.19 46.49
C PRO A 251 30.74 24.72 47.94
N LYS A 252 29.93 25.44 48.72
CA LYS A 252 29.57 25.02 50.06
C LYS A 252 28.41 24.02 50.04
N ASP A 253 27.52 24.18 49.06
CA ASP A 253 26.33 23.34 48.88
C ASP A 253 26.60 22.04 48.11
N ASN A 254 25.60 21.16 48.06
CA ASN A 254 25.65 19.81 47.46
C ASN A 254 25.96 19.79 45.94
N GLY A 255 26.06 20.95 45.29
CA GLY A 255 26.47 21.10 43.89
C GLY A 255 25.58 20.40 42.86
N LEU A 256 24.46 19.80 43.26
CA LEU A 256 23.52 19.08 42.41
C LEU A 256 22.11 19.56 42.73
N TYR A 257 21.43 20.08 41.71
CA TYR A 257 20.09 20.62 41.83
C TYR A 257 19.17 19.96 40.81
N HIS A 258 17.96 19.62 41.25
CA HIS A 258 16.92 19.00 40.43
C HIS A 258 15.75 19.97 40.29
N ILE A 259 15.37 20.26 39.04
CA ILE A 259 14.22 21.08 38.70
C ILE A 259 13.25 20.18 37.92
N ASP A 260 12.03 20.01 38.44
CA ASP A 260 11.07 19.05 37.92
C ASP A 260 10.65 19.40 36.48
N SER A 261 10.35 20.67 36.22
CA SER A 261 10.05 21.16 34.89
C SER A 261 10.27 22.67 34.80
N ILE A 262 10.80 23.14 33.67
CA ILE A 262 10.83 24.55 33.29
C ILE A 262 9.90 24.73 32.09
N PRO A 263 8.70 25.32 32.26
CA PRO A 263 7.75 25.55 31.18
C PRO A 263 8.33 26.31 29.99
N ALA A 264 7.72 26.17 28.82
CA ALA A 264 8.11 26.92 27.63
C ALA A 264 8.06 28.44 27.88
N SER A 265 9.07 29.16 27.39
CA SER A 265 9.18 30.63 27.54
C SER A 265 9.17 31.13 29.00
N SER A 266 9.69 30.32 29.93
CA SER A 266 9.80 30.67 31.36
C SER A 266 11.23 30.47 31.87
N GLY A 267 11.49 30.79 33.14
CA GLY A 267 12.79 30.56 33.76
C GLY A 267 12.71 30.30 35.25
N GLU A 268 13.75 29.66 35.75
CA GLU A 268 13.96 29.26 37.15
C GLU A 268 15.24 29.94 37.67
N GLN A 269 15.24 30.30 38.96
CA GLN A 269 16.38 30.95 39.61
C GLN A 269 16.95 30.04 40.68
N LEU A 270 18.26 29.93 40.72
CA LEU A 270 18.96 29.10 41.68
C LEU A 270 20.07 29.90 42.36
N ASP A 271 19.97 30.04 43.67
CA ASP A 271 20.98 30.67 44.52
C ASP A 271 21.90 29.59 45.10
N ILE A 272 23.20 29.82 45.02
CA ILE A 272 24.27 28.87 45.42
C ILE A 272 25.23 29.61 46.36
N VAL A 273 25.72 28.93 47.39
CA VAL A 273 26.70 29.46 48.35
C VAL A 273 28.00 28.65 48.37
#